data_AF-A0A1Y3N0Y3-F1
#
_entry.id   AF-A0A1Y3N0Y3-F1
#
_cell.length_a   1.000
_cell.length_b   1.000
_cell.length_c   1.000
_cell.angle_alpha   90.00
_cell.angle_beta   90.00
_cell.angle_gamma   90.00
#
_symmetry.space_group_name_H-M   'P 1'
#
loop_
_entity.id
_entity.type
_entity.pdbx_description
1 polymer ?
#
loop_
_entity_poly.entity_id
_entity_poly.type
_entity_poly.pdbx_seq_one_letter_code
_entity_poly.pdbx_strand_id
1 'polypeptide(L)'
;MIFTTDKGGYGLVQWTSKERKTKLLNYAREHGKSIGDLQMQLDFLWLELQDKKYDSLLKTLKSINSVQKASDKVVLEFEKPKDQSQKKLDERAKYGKMLMLALDN
;
A
#
# COMPACT_ATOMS: atom_id res chain seq x y z
N MET A 1 -13.91 -18.33 8.61
CA MET A 1 -13.85 -17.13 7.75
C MET A 1 -12.57 -17.22 6.93
N ILE A 2 -12.64 -17.71 5.70
CA ILE A 2 -11.47 -18.12 4.89
C ILE A 2 -10.57 -16.92 4.53
N PHE A 3 -11.16 -15.72 4.37
CA PHE A 3 -10.47 -14.49 3.94
C PHE A 3 -9.32 -14.00 4.86
N THR A 4 -9.32 -14.32 6.14
CA THR A 4 -8.21 -13.89 7.02
C THR A 4 -7.11 -14.94 7.13
N THR A 5 -7.37 -16.15 6.64
CA THR A 5 -6.48 -17.32 6.77
C THR A 5 -6.00 -17.85 5.43
N ASP A 6 -6.59 -17.42 4.32
CA ASP A 6 -6.06 -17.67 2.98
C ASP A 6 -4.75 -16.89 2.83
N LYS A 7 -3.72 -17.59 2.37
CA LYS A 7 -2.37 -17.01 2.20
C LYS A 7 -2.28 -16.05 1.01
N GLY A 8 -3.42 -15.71 0.39
CA GLY A 8 -3.52 -14.81 -0.75
C GLY A 8 -3.52 -13.34 -0.33
N GLY A 9 -2.81 -12.52 -1.09
CA GLY A 9 -2.91 -11.07 -1.00
C GLY A 9 -4.25 -10.58 -1.55
N TYR A 10 -4.77 -9.49 -0.96
CA TYR A 10 -6.03 -8.90 -1.38
C TYR A 10 -5.89 -7.39 -1.62
N GLY A 11 -6.67 -6.85 -2.56
CA GLY A 11 -6.84 -5.40 -2.76
C GLY A 11 -5.62 -4.68 -3.30
N LEU A 12 -5.70 -3.34 -3.25
CA LEU A 12 -4.75 -2.39 -3.86
C LEU A 12 -3.28 -2.67 -3.53
N VAL A 13 -3.00 -2.93 -2.25
CA VAL A 13 -1.61 -3.06 -1.74
C VAL A 13 -1.27 -4.49 -1.32
N GLN A 14 -2.02 -5.47 -1.82
CA GLN A 14 -1.80 -6.88 -1.50
C GLN A 14 -1.70 -7.15 0.01
N TRP A 15 -2.77 -6.84 0.76
CA TRP A 15 -2.85 -7.21 2.18
C TRP A 15 -2.78 -8.74 2.32
N THR A 16 -1.63 -9.25 2.78
CA THR A 16 -1.31 -10.69 2.83
C THR A 16 -1.29 -11.26 4.25
N SER A 17 -0.99 -10.45 5.26
CA SER A 17 -0.95 -10.95 6.64
C SER A 17 -2.36 -11.10 7.23
N LYS A 18 -2.57 -12.18 7.99
CA LYS A 18 -3.84 -12.44 8.70
C LYS A 18 -4.32 -11.23 9.50
N GLU A 19 -3.40 -10.58 10.21
CA GLU A 19 -3.71 -9.40 11.02
C GLU A 19 -4.22 -8.24 10.17
N ARG A 20 -3.49 -7.89 9.09
CA ARG A 20 -3.89 -6.78 8.21
C ARG A 20 -5.21 -7.06 7.49
N LYS A 21 -5.42 -8.30 7.03
CA LYS A 21 -6.71 -8.71 6.43
C LYS A 21 -7.86 -8.67 7.42
N THR A 22 -7.61 -9.02 8.69
CA THR A 22 -8.63 -8.91 9.75
C THR A 22 -9.00 -7.44 10.00
N LYS A 23 -8.01 -6.55 10.10
CA LYS A 23 -8.24 -5.11 10.26
C LYS A 23 -9.02 -4.51 9.08
N LEU A 24 -8.65 -4.86 7.84
CA LEU A 24 -9.37 -4.43 6.63
C LEU A 24 -10.83 -4.90 6.64
N LEU A 25 -11.07 -6.17 6.97
CA LEU A 25 -12.43 -6.72 7.01
C LEU A 25 -13.29 -6.08 8.10
N ASN A 26 -12.70 -5.83 9.28
CA ASN A 26 -13.42 -5.14 10.35
C ASN A 26 -13.74 -3.70 9.95
N TYR A 27 -12.79 -2.98 9.37
CA TYR A 27 -13.01 -1.62 8.86
C TYR A 27 -14.16 -1.58 7.84
N ALA A 28 -14.17 -2.50 6.87
CA ALA A 28 -15.26 -2.60 5.89
C ALA A 28 -16.63 -2.83 6.54
N ARG A 29 -16.70 -3.70 7.56
CA ARG A 29 -17.95 -3.99 8.30
C ARG A 29 -18.44 -2.80 9.10
N GLU A 30 -17.54 -2.12 9.82
CA GLU A 30 -17.85 -0.94 10.63
C GLU A 30 -18.42 0.20 9.77
N HIS A 31 -17.97 0.32 8.52
CA HIS A 31 -18.43 1.35 7.59
C HIS A 31 -19.58 0.89 6.68
N GLY A 32 -20.06 -0.35 6.83
CA GLY A 32 -21.14 -0.91 5.99
C GLY A 32 -20.79 -0.96 4.50
N LYS A 33 -19.51 -1.14 4.16
CA LYS A 33 -19.01 -1.15 2.78
C LYS A 33 -18.59 -2.55 2.34
N SER A 34 -18.64 -2.80 1.03
CA SER A 34 -18.03 -4.00 0.44
C SER A 34 -16.52 -3.97 0.68
N ILE A 35 -15.92 -5.10 1.03
CA ILE A 35 -14.46 -5.20 1.16
C ILE A 35 -13.72 -4.92 -0.16
N GLY A 36 -14.42 -5.04 -1.30
CA GLY A 36 -13.90 -4.69 -2.63
C GLY A 36 -14.12 -3.24 -3.05
N ASP A 37 -14.75 -2.41 -2.21
CA ASP A 37 -14.98 -1.00 -2.50
C ASP A 37 -13.65 -0.23 -2.55
N LEU A 38 -13.43 0.51 -3.64
CA LEU A 38 -12.17 1.22 -3.90
C LEU A 38 -11.92 2.31 -2.85
N GLN A 39 -12.92 3.13 -2.55
CA GLN A 39 -12.78 4.24 -1.61
C GLN A 39 -12.51 3.71 -0.20
N MET A 40 -13.24 2.67 0.22
CA MET A 40 -13.00 2.02 1.51
C MET A 40 -11.56 1.48 1.63
N GLN A 41 -11.02 0.88 0.56
CA GLN A 41 -9.62 0.42 0.57
C GLN A 41 -8.62 1.58 0.65
N LEU A 42 -8.88 2.70 -0.01
CA LEU A 42 -8.05 3.90 0.07
C LEU A 42 -8.10 4.52 1.47
N ASP A 43 -9.29 4.62 2.07
CA ASP A 43 -9.49 5.15 3.43
C ASP A 43 -8.76 4.28 4.46
N PHE A 44 -8.89 2.95 4.34
CA PHE A 44 -8.17 2.02 5.21
C PHE A 44 -6.65 2.09 5.01
N LEU A 45 -6.16 2.21 3.78
CA LEU A 45 -4.73 2.40 3.50
C LEU A 45 -4.21 3.68 4.16
N TRP A 46 -4.96 4.77 4.05
CA TRP A 46 -4.60 6.05 4.67
C TRP A 46 -4.61 5.96 6.21
N LEU A 47 -5.59 5.28 6.80
CA LEU A 47 -5.61 4.98 8.24
C LEU A 47 -4.38 4.16 8.64
N GLU A 48 -4.03 3.13 7.87
CA GLU A 48 -2.88 2.26 8.17
C GLU A 48 -1.58 3.05 8.14
N LEU A 49 -1.37 3.93 7.16
CA LEU A 49 -0.17 4.76 7.01
C LEU A 49 0.02 5.76 8.16
N GLN A 50 -1.04 6.11 8.88
CA GLN A 50 -0.98 6.98 10.06
C GLN A 50 -0.59 6.24 11.36
N ASP A 51 -0.55 4.90 11.33
CA ASP A 51 -0.05 4.10 12.45
C ASP A 51 1.42 4.48 12.76
N LYS A 52 1.78 4.49 14.05
CA LYS A 52 3.11 4.86 14.50
C LYS A 52 4.22 4.05 13.82
N LYS A 53 3.94 2.80 13.41
CA LYS A 53 4.87 1.93 12.67
C LYS A 53 5.31 2.51 11.31
N TYR A 54 4.52 3.40 10.71
CA TYR A 54 4.81 4.02 9.41
C TYR A 54 5.06 5.53 9.49
N ASP A 55 5.22 6.10 10.69
CA ASP A 55 5.44 7.55 10.88
C ASP A 55 6.63 8.08 10.06
N SER A 56 7.74 7.33 10.03
CA SER A 56 8.93 7.68 9.22
C SER A 56 8.65 7.65 7.72
N LEU A 57 7.96 6.60 7.25
CA LEU A 57 7.54 6.46 5.87
C LEU A 57 6.63 7.61 5.47
N LEU A 58 5.56 7.86 6.23
CA LEU A 58 4.58 8.90 5.94
C LEU A 58 5.19 10.30 5.93
N LYS A 59 6.07 10.62 6.89
CA LYS A 59 6.83 11.88 6.90
C LYS A 59 7.67 12.03 5.65
N THR A 60 8.36 10.97 5.24
CA THR A 60 9.19 11.00 4.03
C THR A 60 8.32 11.22 2.78
N LEU A 61 7.21 10.50 2.66
CA LEU A 61 6.30 10.61 1.50
C LEU A 61 5.70 12.01 1.37
N LYS A 62 5.45 12.71 2.48
CA LYS A 62 4.94 14.09 2.48
C LYS A 62 5.96 15.15 2.05
N SER A 63 7.26 14.85 2.08
CA SER A 63 8.32 15.83 1.81
C SER A 63 9.13 15.55 0.55
N ILE A 64 9.01 14.36 -0.03
CA ILE A 64 9.92 13.89 -1.06
C ILE A 64 9.47 14.32 -2.46
N ASN A 65 10.39 14.91 -3.23
CA ASN A 65 10.12 15.39 -4.60
C ASN A 65 10.63 14.41 -5.68
N SER A 66 10.84 13.14 -5.33
CA SER A 66 11.38 12.13 -6.24
C SER A 66 10.52 10.87 -6.22
N VAL A 67 9.88 10.59 -7.37
CA VAL A 67 9.06 9.38 -7.57
C VAL A 67 9.85 8.11 -7.29
N GLN A 68 11.13 8.07 -7.66
CA GLN A 68 12.01 6.93 -7.38
C GLN A 68 12.12 6.69 -5.87
N LYS A 69 12.57 7.71 -5.13
CA LYS A 69 12.79 7.56 -3.70
C LYS A 69 11.49 7.27 -2.94
N ALA A 70 10.36 7.83 -3.38
CA ALA A 70 9.04 7.52 -2.81
C ALA A 70 8.65 6.05 -3.05
N SER A 71 8.79 5.57 -4.29
CA SER A 71 8.53 4.18 -4.66
C SER A 71 9.40 3.21 -3.86
N ASP A 72 10.71 3.46 -3.79
CA ASP A 72 11.65 2.59 -3.08
C ASP A 72 11.28 2.49 -1.59
N LYS A 73 10.95 3.63 -0.95
CA LYS A 73 10.47 3.67 0.43
C LYS A 73 9.21 2.84 0.65
N VAL A 74 8.21 2.92 -0.22
CA VAL A 74 6.98 2.12 -0.11
C VAL A 74 7.30 0.63 -0.23
N VAL A 75 8.16 0.24 -1.18
CA VAL A 75 8.55 -1.18 -1.35
C VAL A 75 9.28 -1.71 -0.12
N LEU A 76 10.25 -0.96 0.40
CA LEU A 76 11.13 -1.40 1.48
C LEU A 76 10.48 -1.30 2.87
N GLU A 77 9.61 -0.32 3.10
CA GLU A 77 9.04 -0.06 4.43
C GLU A 77 7.58 -0.52 4.58
N PHE A 78 6.78 -0.56 3.50
CA PHE A 78 5.37 -0.91 3.55
C PHE A 78 5.03 -2.27 2.95
N GLU A 79 5.39 -2.50 1.67
CA GLU A 79 5.07 -3.75 0.97
C GLU A 79 5.91 -4.93 1.48
N LYS A 80 7.22 -4.69 1.67
CA LYS A 80 8.22 -5.69 2.10
C LYS A 80 8.09 -7.03 1.34
N PRO A 81 8.12 -7.02 0.00
CA PRO A 81 8.11 -8.25 -0.78
C PRO A 81 9.38 -9.07 -0.50
N LYS A 82 9.37 -10.35 -0.89
CA LYS A 82 10.54 -11.22 -0.79
C LYS A 82 11.71 -10.71 -1.64
N ASP A 83 11.43 -10.19 -2.82
CA ASP A 83 12.43 -9.61 -3.72
C ASP A 83 12.45 -8.09 -3.57
N GLN A 84 13.52 -7.59 -2.96
CA GLN A 84 13.81 -6.16 -2.76
C GLN A 84 15.07 -5.73 -3.53
N SER A 85 15.40 -6.44 -4.62
CA SER A 85 16.54 -6.12 -5.46
C SER A 85 16.38 -4.76 -6.14
N GLN A 86 17.50 -4.13 -6.51
CA GLN A 86 17.49 -2.85 -7.24
C GLN A 86 16.62 -2.94 -8.52
N LYS A 87 16.67 -4.07 -9.22
CA LYS A 87 15.82 -4.33 -10.39
C LYS A 87 14.33 -4.18 -10.07
N LYS A 88 13.87 -4.66 -8.91
CA LYS A 88 12.47 -4.50 -8.49
C LYS A 88 12.12 -3.09 -8.06
N LEU A 89 13.05 -2.39 -7.41
CA LEU A 89 12.88 -0.99 -7.06
C LEU A 89 12.73 -0.13 -8.33
N ASP A 90 13.59 -0.33 -9.31
CA ASP A 90 13.56 0.37 -10.60
C ASP A 90 12.28 0.07 -11.38
N GLU A 91 11.84 -1.20 -11.40
CA GLU A 91 10.60 -1.62 -12.04
C GLU A 91 9.38 -0.92 -11.42
N ARG A 92 9.29 -0.86 -10.08
CA ARG A 92 8.20 -0.20 -9.37
C ARG A 92 8.19 1.32 -9.61
N ALA A 93 9.35 1.96 -9.53
CA ALA A 93 9.47 3.39 -9.76
C ALA A 93 9.14 3.79 -11.21
N LYS A 94 9.44 2.92 -12.18
CA LYS A 94 9.08 3.13 -13.59
C LYS A 94 7.58 3.36 -13.76
N TYR A 95 6.73 2.56 -13.12
CA TYR A 95 5.27 2.73 -13.23
C TYR A 95 4.81 4.08 -12.68
N GLY A 96 5.36 4.53 -11.54
CA GLY A 96 5.05 5.85 -10.99
C GLY A 96 5.47 6.98 -11.92
N LYS A 97 6.65 6.88 -12.53
CA LYS A 97 7.15 7.89 -13.50
C LYS A 97 6.29 7.93 -14.76
N MET A 98 5.86 6.77 -15.27
CA MET A 98 4.94 6.71 -16.42
C MET A 98 3.61 7.38 -16.12
N LEU A 99 3.05 7.18 -14.92
CA LEU A 99 1.81 7.84 -14.52
C LEU A 99 1.99 9.36 -14.39
N MET A 100 3.08 9.82 -13.79
CA MET A 100 3.39 11.26 -13.69
C MET A 100 3.44 11.90 -15.08
N LEU A 101 4.16 11.29 -16.02
CA LEU A 101 4.23 11.76 -17.41
C LEU A 101 2.85 11.77 -18.12
N ALA A 102 1.97 10.82 -17.79
CA ALA A 102 0.64 10.75 -18.38
C ALA A 102 -0.31 11.84 -17.84
N LEU A 103 -0.06 12.37 -16.64
CA LEU A 103 -0.85 13.42 -16.00
C LEU A 103 -0.37 14.84 -16.34
N ASP A 104 0.88 14.96 -16.78
CA ASP A 104 1.49 16.24 -17.17
C ASP A 104 1.15 16.66 -18.63
N ASN A 105 0.30 15.90 -19.34
CA ASN A 105 -0.24 16.21 -20.67
C ASN A 105 -1.75 16.48 -20.61
#